data_AF-A0A9D1NU23-F1
#
_entry.id   AF-A0A9D1NU23-F1
#
_cell.length_a   1.000
_cell.length_b   1.000
_cell.length_c   1.000
_cell.angle_alpha   90.00
_cell.angle_beta   90.00
_cell.angle_gamma   90.00
#
_symmetry.space_group_name_H-M   'P 1'
#
loop_
_entity.id
_entity.type
_entity.pdbx_description
1 polymer ?
#
loop_
_entity_poly.entity_id
_entity_poly.type
_entity_poly.pdbx_seq_one_letter_code
_entity_poly.pdbx_strand_id
1 'polypeptide(L)'
;MNERHVFYCDNTLEGIFSGVYQAWDARVGHGCVELRTEEPENMELFCVYHRVKTSLTEAEKVRRTIARQLGPRILEEICFAACADDPKKGTAIYRTLVECLSVHGTLYKKKSLDNLKNPSVRKVTELYRSVWTEYDHYLGFLRFQELPGGILAALISPRHDLLLLFQDHFSNRYPRERWIIGDSTRGTLLVHQPGEPCFLTGNAGKIIEEIRTRRDEGGDYELLFASFCESISIKERENDKLQKQNLPLRYREDMVEFHQKTDNCRQKCVKEDN
;
A
#
# COMPACT_ATOMS: atom_id res chain seq x y z
N MET A 1 8.09 18.63 33.45
CA MET A 1 8.02 17.52 32.48
C MET A 1 6.86 17.84 31.56
N ASN A 2 7.08 17.94 30.25
CA ASN A 2 5.95 18.11 29.33
C ASN A 2 5.27 16.74 29.18
N GLU A 3 3.98 16.67 29.48
CA GLU A 3 3.17 15.48 29.25
C GLU A 3 3.09 15.19 27.73
N ARG A 4 3.21 13.92 27.36
CA ARG A 4 3.06 13.50 25.96
C ARG A 4 1.58 13.27 25.65
N HIS A 5 1.12 13.76 24.51
CA HIS A 5 -0.26 13.59 24.05
C HIS A 5 -0.29 12.61 22.90
N VAL A 6 -0.89 11.44 23.13
CA VAL A 6 -0.95 10.35 22.16
C VAL A 6 -2.36 10.29 21.59
N PHE A 7 -2.48 10.49 20.28
CA PHE A 7 -3.73 10.43 19.53
C PHE A 7 -3.83 9.09 18.80
N TYR A 8 -4.90 8.34 19.09
CA TYR A 8 -5.22 7.07 18.43
C TYR A 8 -6.23 7.28 17.32
N CYS A 9 -5.87 6.89 16.11
CA CYS A 9 -6.77 6.93 14.97
C CYS A 9 -6.79 5.57 14.25
N ASP A 10 -7.79 5.39 13.39
CA ASP A 10 -7.84 4.23 12.51
C ASP A 10 -6.64 4.22 11.56
N ASN A 11 -6.16 3.02 11.19
CA ASN A 11 -5.04 2.81 10.28
C ASN A 11 -5.43 3.02 8.81
N THR A 12 -6.12 4.12 8.52
CA THR A 12 -6.56 4.52 7.18
C THR A 12 -6.06 5.93 6.88
N LEU A 13 -6.07 6.33 5.60
CA LEU A 13 -5.67 7.68 5.20
C LEU A 13 -6.55 8.75 5.89
N GLU A 14 -7.86 8.51 5.91
CA GLU A 14 -8.85 9.39 6.53
C GLU A 14 -8.69 9.42 8.05
N GLY A 15 -8.38 8.29 8.68
CA GLY A 15 -8.11 8.18 10.11
C GLY A 15 -6.89 9.02 10.52
N ILE A 16 -5.78 8.86 9.79
CA ILE A 16 -4.53 9.61 10.02
C ILE A 16 -4.77 11.12 9.84
N PHE A 17 -5.46 11.55 8.78
CA PHE A 17 -5.74 12.97 8.57
C PHE A 17 -6.69 13.55 9.61
N SER A 18 -7.68 12.79 10.08
CA SER A 18 -8.54 13.20 11.21
C SER A 18 -7.70 13.37 12.48
N GLY A 19 -6.76 12.46 12.74
CA GLY A 19 -5.85 12.55 13.88
C GLY A 19 -4.93 13.76 13.80
N VAL A 20 -4.41 14.08 12.61
CA VAL A 20 -3.61 15.29 12.37
C VAL A 20 -4.43 16.55 12.68
N TYR A 21 -5.68 16.60 12.23
CA TYR A 21 -6.57 17.74 12.48
C TYR A 21 -6.80 17.96 13.98
N GLN A 22 -7.20 16.90 14.70
CA GLN A 22 -7.52 17.00 16.13
C GLN A 22 -6.27 17.28 16.98
N ALA A 23 -5.13 16.69 16.62
CA ALA A 23 -3.87 16.98 17.30
C ALA A 23 -3.41 18.43 17.10
N TRP A 24 -3.69 19.01 15.93
CA TRP A 24 -3.43 20.42 15.66
C TRP A 24 -4.36 21.34 16.45
N ASP A 25 -5.64 20.98 16.53
CA ASP A 25 -6.67 21.77 17.24
C ASP A 25 -6.48 21.75 18.77
N ALA A 26 -5.94 20.67 19.32
CA ALA A 26 -5.69 20.52 20.76
C ALA A 26 -4.68 21.52 21.34
N ARG A 27 -3.80 22.12 20.51
CA ARG A 27 -2.80 23.14 20.90
C ARG A 27 -1.89 22.77 22.09
N VAL A 28 -1.65 21.47 22.29
CA VAL A 28 -0.82 20.90 23.38
C VAL A 28 0.70 21.02 23.14
N GLY A 29 1.11 21.72 22.08
CA GLY A 29 2.50 21.86 21.65
C GLY A 29 2.94 20.73 20.73
N HIS A 30 3.36 21.06 19.50
CA HIS A 30 3.64 20.08 18.45
C HIS A 30 4.74 19.07 18.79
N GLY A 31 5.69 19.42 19.66
CA GLY A 31 6.76 18.52 20.11
C GLY A 31 6.30 17.40 21.04
N CYS A 32 5.15 17.56 21.69
CA CYS A 32 4.60 16.62 22.67
C CYS A 32 3.57 15.67 22.06
N VAL A 33 3.23 15.85 20.78
CA VAL A 33 2.22 15.06 20.07
C VAL A 33 2.84 13.79 19.48
N GLU A 34 2.14 12.69 19.67
CA GLU A 34 2.36 11.42 19.01
C GLU A 34 1.05 10.92 18.40
N LEU A 35 1.09 10.48 17.15
CA LEU A 35 -0.07 9.94 16.43
C LEU A 35 0.23 8.47 16.11
N ARG A 36 -0.62 7.59 16.66
CA ARG A 36 -0.51 6.13 16.57
C ARG A 36 -1.77 5.56 15.92
N THR A 37 -1.57 4.49 15.14
CA THR A 37 -2.65 3.78 14.44
C THR A 37 -3.16 2.56 15.22
N GLU A 38 -2.52 2.24 16.34
CA GLU A 38 -2.83 1.10 17.20
C GLU A 38 -2.93 1.56 18.65
N GLU A 39 -3.91 1.02 19.38
CA GLU A 39 -4.04 1.22 20.82
C GLU A 39 -2.87 0.52 21.54
N PRO A 40 -2.33 1.09 22.62
CA PRO A 40 -1.19 0.52 23.29
C PRO A 40 -1.67 -0.66 24.14
N GLU A 41 -0.95 -1.79 24.09
CA GLU A 41 -1.25 -2.90 25.00
C GLU A 41 -1.04 -2.49 26.47
N ASN A 42 -0.09 -1.58 26.71
CA ASN A 42 0.24 -1.06 28.04
C ASN A 42 0.29 0.46 28.04
N MET A 43 -0.31 1.07 29.06
CA MET A 43 -0.26 2.52 29.26
C MET A 43 1.15 2.95 29.70
N GLU A 44 1.68 3.98 29.06
CA GLU A 44 2.95 4.61 29.38
C GLU A 44 2.74 5.71 30.43
N LEU A 45 3.71 5.87 31.35
CA LEU A 45 3.71 6.98 32.29
C LEU A 45 3.91 8.32 31.55
N PHE A 46 3.28 9.37 32.08
CA PHE A 46 3.33 10.75 31.55
C PHE A 46 2.77 10.90 30.12
N CYS A 47 1.77 10.06 29.78
CA CYS A 47 1.03 10.12 28.52
C CYS A 47 -0.45 10.38 28.77
N VAL A 48 -1.02 11.32 28.01
CA VAL A 48 -2.46 11.55 27.93
C VAL A 48 -2.97 11.01 26.59
N TYR A 49 -3.97 10.15 26.66
CA TYR A 49 -4.47 9.40 25.52
C TYR A 49 -5.77 10.01 24.98
N HIS A 50 -5.82 10.23 23.68
CA HIS A 50 -6.95 10.82 22.96
C HIS A 50 -7.41 9.86 21.86
N ARG A 51 -8.66 9.41 21.93
CA ARG A 51 -9.25 8.58 20.87
C ARG A 51 -9.89 9.46 19.81
N VAL A 52 -9.38 9.40 18.60
CA VAL A 52 -9.84 10.14 17.43
C VAL A 52 -10.85 9.30 16.69
N LYS A 53 -12.06 9.84 16.47
CA LYS A 53 -13.03 9.25 15.55
C LYS A 53 -12.73 9.73 14.13
N THR A 54 -12.67 8.80 13.18
CA THR A 54 -12.47 9.13 11.77
C THR A 54 -13.60 10.03 11.24
N SER A 55 -13.23 11.19 10.70
CA SER A 55 -14.16 12.18 10.16
C SER A 55 -13.71 12.59 8.75
N LEU A 56 -14.51 12.21 7.74
CA LEU A 56 -14.24 12.57 6.34
C LEU A 56 -14.13 14.09 6.14
N THR A 57 -14.88 14.87 6.92
CA THR A 57 -14.86 16.33 6.84
C THR A 57 -13.56 16.93 7.35
N GLU A 58 -12.98 16.37 8.42
CA GLU A 58 -11.70 16.79 8.99
C GLU A 58 -10.55 16.35 8.09
N ALA A 59 -10.59 15.10 7.63
CA ALA A 59 -9.62 14.57 6.69
C ALA A 59 -9.53 15.42 5.40
N GLU A 60 -10.68 15.78 4.82
CA GLU A 60 -10.74 16.61 3.61
C GLU A 60 -10.20 18.03 3.84
N LYS A 61 -10.41 18.62 5.02
CA LYS A 61 -9.82 19.93 5.38
C LYS A 61 -8.29 19.86 5.40
N VAL A 62 -7.73 18.81 5.99
CA VAL A 62 -6.28 18.58 6.02
C VAL A 62 -5.75 18.38 4.60
N ARG A 63 -6.39 17.50 3.82
CA ARG A 63 -6.04 17.22 2.42
C ARG A 63 -6.00 18.50 1.57
N ARG A 64 -7.05 19.33 1.66
CA ARG A 64 -7.12 20.63 0.96
C ARG A 64 -6.05 21.61 1.40
N THR A 65 -5.74 21.62 2.70
CA THR A 65 -4.68 22.50 3.25
C THR A 65 -3.32 22.12 2.70
N ILE A 66 -3.00 20.82 2.68
CA ILE A 66 -1.76 20.28 2.11
C ILE A 66 -1.70 20.61 0.61
N ALA A 67 -2.74 20.30 -0.16
CA ALA A 67 -2.78 20.56 -1.60
C ALA A 67 -2.56 22.05 -1.93
N ARG A 68 -3.24 22.94 -1.19
CA ARG A 68 -3.16 24.39 -1.44
C ARG A 68 -1.84 25.01 -0.99
N GLN A 69 -1.32 24.60 0.16
CA GLN A 69 -0.15 25.24 0.75
C GLN A 69 1.17 24.58 0.33
N LEU A 70 1.21 23.26 0.21
CA LEU A 70 2.42 22.48 -0.05
C LEU A 70 2.49 21.96 -1.50
N GLY A 71 1.34 21.81 -2.17
CA GLY A 71 1.24 21.40 -3.57
C GLY A 71 0.85 19.92 -3.74
N PRO A 72 0.45 19.52 -4.96
CA PRO A 72 -0.11 18.20 -5.23
C PRO A 72 0.92 17.07 -5.04
N ARG A 73 2.18 17.30 -5.40
CA ARG A 73 3.25 16.32 -5.23
C ARG A 73 3.49 15.95 -3.76
N ILE A 74 3.50 16.94 -2.86
CA ILE A 74 3.70 16.67 -1.43
C ILE A 74 2.49 15.94 -0.85
N LEU A 75 1.28 16.26 -1.32
CA LEU A 75 0.09 15.52 -0.95
C LEU A 75 0.22 14.04 -1.34
N GLU A 76 0.63 13.76 -2.57
CA GLU A 76 0.87 12.40 -3.06
C GLU A 76 1.91 11.68 -2.18
N GLU A 77 3.07 12.30 -1.94
CA GLU A 77 4.12 11.70 -1.11
C GLU A 77 3.62 11.35 0.32
N ILE A 78 2.78 12.20 0.91
CA ILE A 78 2.17 11.96 2.22
C ILE A 78 1.11 10.85 2.15
N CYS A 79 0.26 10.82 1.12
CA CYS A 79 -0.74 9.76 0.94
C CYS A 79 -0.08 8.39 0.81
N PHE A 80 0.96 8.29 -0.02
CA PHE A 80 1.76 7.06 -0.14
C PHE A 80 2.44 6.69 1.19
N ALA A 81 3.02 7.66 1.92
CA ALA A 81 3.61 7.37 3.23
C ALA A 81 2.57 6.91 4.28
N ALA A 82 1.32 7.37 4.19
CA ALA A 82 0.23 6.94 5.06
C ALA A 82 -0.19 5.49 4.82
N CYS A 83 -0.04 4.98 3.59
CA CYS A 83 -0.26 3.57 3.23
C CYS A 83 0.80 2.62 3.80
N ALA A 84 1.91 3.13 4.32
CA ALA A 84 3.01 2.29 4.78
C ALA A 84 2.63 1.45 6.01
N ASP A 85 3.19 0.25 6.13
CA ASP A 85 3.07 -0.58 7.34
C ASP A 85 4.17 -0.20 8.35
N ASP A 86 3.98 0.92 9.04
CA ASP A 86 4.89 1.42 10.07
C ASP A 86 4.11 2.13 11.19
N PRO A 87 4.27 1.73 12.47
CA PRO A 87 3.49 2.29 13.58
C PRO A 87 3.81 3.76 13.87
N LYS A 88 4.95 4.27 13.42
CA LYS A 88 5.39 5.67 13.62
C LYS A 88 5.03 6.57 12.44
N LYS A 89 4.40 6.04 11.38
CA LYS A 89 4.03 6.82 10.17
C LYS A 89 3.18 8.04 10.50
N GLY A 90 2.19 7.87 11.37
CA GLY A 90 1.27 8.93 11.75
C GLY A 90 1.99 10.12 12.40
N THR A 91 2.88 9.82 13.36
CA THR A 91 3.71 10.81 14.03
C THR A 91 4.69 11.49 13.07
N ALA A 92 5.31 10.73 12.17
CA ALA A 92 6.23 11.27 11.17
C ALA A 92 5.50 12.25 10.24
N ILE A 93 4.33 11.87 9.72
CA ILE A 93 3.48 12.73 8.87
C ILE A 93 3.08 14.01 9.62
N TYR A 94 2.59 13.90 10.86
CA TYR A 94 2.20 15.06 11.65
C TYR A 94 3.36 16.05 11.85
N ARG A 95 4.53 15.57 12.27
CA ARG A 95 5.70 16.43 12.51
C ARG A 95 6.22 17.08 11.24
N THR A 96 6.22 16.34 10.13
CA THR A 96 6.55 16.88 8.80
C THR A 96 5.58 17.99 8.40
N LEU A 97 4.27 17.80 8.61
CA LEU A 97 3.28 18.83 8.33
C LEU A 97 3.47 20.09 9.20
N VAL A 98 3.77 19.92 10.49
CA VAL A 98 4.07 21.05 11.38
C VAL A 98 5.28 21.85 10.88
N GLU A 99 6.37 21.17 10.51
CA GLU A 99 7.56 21.84 9.98
C GLU A 99 7.27 22.56 8.66
N CYS A 100 6.52 21.94 7.75
CA CYS A 100 6.19 22.53 6.46
C CYS A 100 5.19 23.69 6.54
N LEU A 101 4.32 23.72 7.57
CA LEU A 101 3.26 24.72 7.73
C LEU A 101 3.57 25.83 8.76
N SER A 102 4.60 25.66 9.60
CA SER A 102 4.94 26.65 10.64
C SER A 102 5.56 27.94 10.06
N VAL A 103 4.94 29.07 10.41
CA VAL A 103 5.05 30.38 9.74
C VAL A 103 6.37 31.15 10.02
N HIS A 104 7.28 30.63 10.85
CA HIS A 104 8.56 31.30 11.20
C HIS A 104 9.78 30.72 10.47
N GLY A 105 9.58 30.03 9.36
CA GLY A 105 10.67 29.66 8.46
C GLY A 105 10.95 30.78 7.48
N THR A 106 12.12 31.40 7.57
CA THR A 106 12.84 32.10 6.49
C THR A 106 13.13 31.15 5.31
N LEU A 107 12.09 30.55 4.75
CA LEU A 107 12.11 29.62 3.62
C LEU A 107 10.86 29.87 2.76
N TYR A 108 10.68 31.11 2.37
CA TYR A 108 9.83 31.52 1.24
C TYR A 108 10.22 30.87 -0.11
N LYS A 109 11.14 29.88 -0.15
CA LYS A 109 11.66 29.29 -1.39
C LYS A 109 11.83 27.77 -1.42
N LYS A 110 11.57 27.00 -0.36
CA LYS A 110 11.57 25.51 -0.46
C LYS A 110 10.52 24.89 0.45
N LYS A 111 9.27 24.94 -0.03
CA LYS A 111 8.21 24.01 0.36
C LYS A 111 8.53 22.64 -0.24
N SER A 112 9.54 21.97 0.28
CA SER A 112 9.95 20.68 -0.26
C SER A 112 10.32 19.72 0.85
N LEU A 113 10.01 18.45 0.64
CA LEU A 113 10.46 17.32 1.46
C LEU A 113 11.97 17.04 1.30
N ASP A 114 12.74 18.03 0.83
CA ASP A 114 14.18 17.91 0.60
C ASP A 114 15.01 18.09 1.88
N ASN A 115 14.39 18.55 2.99
CA ASN A 115 15.09 18.68 4.27
C ASN A 115 15.28 17.32 4.96
N LEU A 116 16.06 16.44 4.35
CA LEU A 116 16.40 15.11 4.88
C LEU A 116 17.23 15.17 6.18
N LYS A 117 17.64 16.36 6.62
CA LYS A 117 18.23 16.55 7.96
C LYS A 117 17.19 16.42 9.07
N ASN A 118 15.92 16.73 8.79
CA ASN A 118 14.86 16.49 9.76
C ASN A 118 14.52 14.98 9.78
N PRO A 119 14.58 14.32 10.94
CA PRO A 119 14.30 12.89 11.03
C PRO A 119 12.88 12.52 10.62
N SER A 120 11.90 13.40 10.81
CA SER A 120 10.49 13.14 10.45
C SER A 120 10.30 13.21 8.94
N VAL A 121 10.85 14.25 8.29
CA VAL A 121 10.85 14.38 6.81
C VAL A 121 11.55 13.20 6.16
N ARG A 122 12.75 12.86 6.66
CA ARG A 122 13.50 11.70 6.17
C ARG A 122 12.69 10.41 6.29
N LYS A 123 12.02 10.19 7.42
CA LYS A 123 11.17 9.01 7.64
C LYS A 123 9.99 8.98 6.66
N VAL A 124 9.31 10.10 6.42
CA VAL A 124 8.24 10.18 5.41
C VAL A 124 8.77 9.84 4.02
N THR A 125 9.93 10.37 3.62
CA THR A 125 10.54 10.04 2.32
C THR A 125 10.94 8.57 2.21
N GLU A 126 11.43 7.96 3.28
CA GLU A 126 11.72 6.51 3.33
C GLU A 126 10.45 5.68 3.16
N LEU A 127 9.38 6.01 3.89
CA LEU A 127 8.09 5.34 3.79
C LEU A 127 7.50 5.48 2.38
N TYR A 128 7.50 6.71 1.84
CA TYR A 128 7.09 6.97 0.46
C TYR A 128 7.82 6.07 -0.54
N ARG A 129 9.15 6.04 -0.50
CA ARG A 129 9.97 5.23 -1.42
C ARG A 129 9.67 3.74 -1.28
N SER A 130 9.50 3.26 -0.05
CA SER A 130 9.17 1.86 0.24
C SER A 130 7.83 1.46 -0.38
N VAL A 131 6.80 2.27 -0.16
CA VAL A 131 5.44 2.04 -0.69
C VAL A 131 5.42 2.16 -2.21
N TRP A 132 6.02 3.23 -2.75
CA TRP A 132 6.10 3.46 -4.21
C TRP A 132 6.80 2.31 -4.92
N THR A 133 7.91 1.82 -4.38
CA THR A 133 8.65 0.70 -4.98
C THR A 133 7.80 -0.57 -5.01
N GLU A 134 7.05 -0.86 -3.95
CA GLU A 134 6.15 -2.02 -3.94
C GLU A 134 4.96 -1.84 -4.87
N TYR A 135 4.37 -0.65 -4.90
CA TYR A 135 3.31 -0.27 -5.83
C TYR A 135 3.73 -0.48 -7.29
N ASP A 136 4.89 0.04 -7.69
CA ASP A 136 5.42 -0.08 -9.06
C ASP A 136 5.68 -1.54 -9.46
N HIS A 137 6.20 -2.36 -8.53
CA HIS A 137 6.33 -3.80 -8.76
C HIS A 137 4.96 -4.45 -9.04
N TYR A 138 3.93 -4.15 -8.25
CA TYR A 138 2.60 -4.73 -8.46
C TYR A 138 1.95 -4.29 -9.77
N LEU A 139 2.23 -3.08 -10.28
CA LEU A 139 1.76 -2.68 -11.61
C LEU A 139 2.27 -3.62 -12.72
N GLY A 140 3.47 -4.19 -12.55
CA GLY A 140 4.05 -5.15 -13.50
C GLY A 140 3.76 -6.62 -13.17
N PHE A 141 3.60 -6.97 -11.89
CA PHE A 141 3.55 -8.36 -11.43
C PHE A 141 2.14 -8.89 -11.22
N LEU A 142 1.15 -8.02 -11.09
CA LEU A 142 -0.24 -8.44 -10.93
C LEU A 142 -0.67 -9.32 -12.11
N ARG A 143 -1.32 -10.46 -11.80
CA ARG A 143 -1.85 -11.41 -12.78
C ARG A 143 -3.35 -11.51 -12.59
N PHE A 144 -4.09 -11.17 -13.65
CA PHE A 144 -5.51 -11.44 -13.68
C PHE A 144 -5.75 -12.88 -14.10
N GLN A 145 -6.72 -13.49 -13.42
CA GLN A 145 -7.38 -14.72 -13.80
C GLN A 145 -8.84 -14.41 -14.14
N GLU A 146 -9.43 -15.16 -15.05
CA GLU A 146 -10.83 -14.98 -15.40
C GLU A 146 -11.73 -15.87 -14.54
N LEU A 147 -12.65 -15.25 -13.80
CA LEU A 147 -13.71 -15.94 -13.08
C LEU A 147 -14.95 -16.11 -13.98
N PRO A 148 -15.78 -17.14 -13.71
CA PRO A 148 -17.09 -17.31 -14.35
C PRO A 148 -17.90 -16.02 -14.35
N GLY A 149 -18.47 -15.68 -15.51
CA GLY A 149 -19.19 -14.43 -15.71
C GLY A 149 -18.33 -13.28 -16.22
N GLY A 150 -17.09 -13.54 -16.67
CA GLY A 150 -16.22 -12.55 -17.31
C GLY A 150 -15.66 -11.52 -16.33
N ILE A 151 -15.39 -11.94 -15.09
CA ILE A 151 -14.83 -11.07 -14.05
C ILE A 151 -13.34 -11.38 -13.92
N LEU A 152 -12.49 -10.37 -14.08
CA LEU A 152 -11.05 -10.51 -13.90
C LEU A 152 -10.70 -10.39 -12.41
N ALA A 153 -10.15 -11.42 -11.80
CA ALA A 153 -9.71 -11.38 -10.41
C ALA A 153 -8.18 -11.45 -10.33
N ALA A 154 -7.59 -10.73 -9.39
CA ALA A 154 -6.18 -10.86 -9.05
C ALA A 154 -6.00 -10.86 -7.54
N LEU A 155 -5.09 -11.68 -7.05
CA LEU A 155 -4.70 -11.69 -5.65
C LEU A 155 -3.28 -11.14 -5.52
N ILE A 156 -3.08 -10.35 -4.47
CA ILE A 156 -1.79 -9.79 -4.09
C ILE A 156 -1.58 -9.98 -2.58
N SER A 157 -0.31 -10.09 -2.19
CA SER A 157 0.10 -10.18 -0.79
C SER A 157 1.09 -9.05 -0.41
N PRO A 158 0.67 -7.77 -0.49
CA PRO A 158 1.56 -6.63 -0.30
C PRO A 158 1.96 -6.47 1.17
N ARG A 159 3.11 -5.83 1.42
CA ARG A 159 3.51 -5.43 2.77
C ARG A 159 2.75 -4.18 3.21
N HIS A 160 2.64 -3.19 2.32
CA HIS A 160 1.95 -1.93 2.60
C HIS A 160 0.49 -1.98 2.12
N ASP A 161 -0.36 -1.06 2.58
CA ASP A 161 -1.76 -0.99 2.13
C ASP A 161 -1.85 -0.28 0.78
N LEU A 162 -1.84 -1.05 -0.32
CA LEU A 162 -1.71 -0.52 -1.67
C LEU A 162 -3.01 -0.47 -2.46
N LEU A 163 -4.09 -1.09 -1.98
CA LEU A 163 -5.28 -1.32 -2.81
C LEU A 163 -5.83 -0.03 -3.41
N LEU A 164 -6.02 1.02 -2.59
CA LEU A 164 -6.56 2.29 -3.07
C LEU A 164 -5.67 2.96 -4.14
N LEU A 165 -4.35 2.70 -4.13
CA LEU A 165 -3.42 3.27 -5.10
C LEU A 165 -3.58 2.66 -6.49
N PHE A 166 -4.10 1.43 -6.59
CA PHE A 166 -4.31 0.74 -7.87
C PHE A 166 -5.52 1.25 -8.65
N GLN A 167 -6.45 1.95 -7.99
CA GLN A 167 -7.71 2.41 -8.57
C GLN A 167 -7.49 3.13 -9.91
N ASP A 168 -6.67 4.17 -9.93
CA ASP A 168 -6.49 4.99 -11.13
C ASP A 168 -5.77 4.23 -12.25
N HIS A 169 -4.79 3.37 -11.92
CA HIS A 169 -4.05 2.63 -12.95
C HIS A 169 -4.94 1.61 -13.67
N PHE A 170 -5.62 0.74 -12.92
CA PHE A 170 -6.35 -0.38 -13.50
C PHE A 170 -7.71 0.03 -14.07
N SER A 171 -8.37 1.05 -13.52
CA SER A 171 -9.62 1.58 -14.09
C SER A 171 -9.38 2.23 -15.46
N ASN A 172 -8.28 2.96 -15.61
CA ASN A 172 -7.92 3.57 -16.89
C ASN A 172 -7.46 2.52 -17.92
N ARG A 173 -6.79 1.46 -17.47
CA ARG A 173 -6.29 0.39 -18.36
C ARG A 173 -7.37 -0.58 -18.80
N TYR A 174 -8.34 -0.87 -17.93
CA TYR A 174 -9.43 -1.81 -18.16
C TYR A 174 -10.81 -1.18 -17.88
N PRO A 175 -11.18 -0.09 -18.58
CA PRO A 175 -12.37 0.70 -18.25
C PRO A 175 -13.69 -0.03 -18.54
N ARG A 176 -13.66 -1.05 -19.40
CA ARG A 176 -14.84 -1.84 -19.81
C ARG A 176 -14.92 -3.20 -19.11
N GLU A 177 -13.86 -3.60 -18.42
CA GLU A 177 -13.81 -4.91 -17.75
C GLU A 177 -14.31 -4.79 -16.32
N ARG A 178 -14.93 -5.86 -15.83
CA ARG A 178 -15.22 -6.02 -14.40
C ARG A 178 -14.01 -6.67 -13.78
N TRP A 179 -13.41 -6.02 -12.79
CA TRP A 179 -12.23 -6.58 -12.15
C TRP A 179 -12.23 -6.40 -10.64
N ILE A 180 -11.54 -7.32 -9.98
CA ILE A 180 -11.36 -7.39 -8.53
C ILE A 180 -9.87 -7.59 -8.25
N ILE A 181 -9.30 -6.74 -7.39
CA ILE A 181 -7.94 -6.93 -6.86
C ILE A 181 -8.07 -7.16 -5.36
N GLY A 182 -7.63 -8.31 -4.89
CA GLY A 182 -7.71 -8.71 -3.49
C GLY A 182 -6.38 -8.68 -2.78
N ASP A 183 -6.33 -8.03 -1.63
CA ASP A 183 -5.21 -8.09 -0.69
C ASP A 183 -5.44 -9.24 0.29
N SER A 184 -4.67 -10.31 0.09
CA SER A 184 -4.72 -11.52 0.91
C SER A 184 -4.25 -11.30 2.35
N THR A 185 -3.40 -10.30 2.59
CA THR A 185 -2.84 -10.01 3.92
C THR A 185 -3.85 -9.28 4.80
N ARG A 186 -4.61 -8.35 4.22
CA ARG A 186 -5.60 -7.51 4.94
C ARG A 186 -7.03 -7.99 4.80
N GLY A 187 -7.30 -8.95 3.90
CA GLY A 187 -8.65 -9.48 3.67
C GLY A 187 -9.59 -8.45 3.04
N THR A 188 -9.05 -7.58 2.19
CA THR A 188 -9.74 -6.45 1.55
C THR A 188 -9.76 -6.64 0.02
N LEU A 189 -10.78 -6.09 -0.64
CA LEU A 189 -10.91 -6.12 -2.10
C LEU A 189 -11.12 -4.71 -2.62
N LEU A 190 -10.49 -4.42 -3.76
CA LEU A 190 -10.82 -3.31 -4.63
C LEU A 190 -11.66 -3.84 -5.79
N VAL A 191 -12.87 -3.31 -5.96
CA VAL A 191 -13.82 -3.73 -7.00
C VAL A 191 -14.05 -2.60 -7.99
N HIS A 192 -14.02 -2.94 -9.28
CA HIS A 192 -14.32 -2.03 -10.37
C HIS A 192 -15.48 -2.56 -11.21
N GLN A 193 -16.42 -1.65 -11.52
CA GLN A 193 -17.45 -1.87 -12.51
C GLN A 193 -17.35 -0.83 -13.63
N PRO A 194 -17.62 -1.21 -14.89
CA PRO A 194 -17.54 -0.27 -16.01
C PRO A 194 -18.43 0.95 -15.82
N GLY A 195 -17.84 2.14 -15.88
CA GLY A 195 -18.56 3.41 -15.74
C GLY A 195 -18.89 3.82 -14.30
N GLU A 196 -18.48 3.03 -13.30
CA GLU A 196 -18.66 3.34 -11.88
C GLU A 196 -17.31 3.59 -11.19
N PRO A 197 -17.27 4.40 -10.11
CA PRO A 197 -16.07 4.52 -9.30
C PRO A 197 -15.72 3.19 -8.63
N CYS A 198 -14.43 2.90 -8.47
CA CYS A 198 -14.02 1.74 -7.68
C CYS A 198 -14.45 1.91 -6.22
N PHE A 199 -14.75 0.79 -5.56
CA PHE A 199 -15.05 0.77 -4.14
C PHE A 199 -14.25 -0.32 -3.43
N LEU A 200 -13.95 -0.06 -2.16
CA LEU A 200 -13.20 -0.96 -1.29
C LEU A 200 -14.16 -1.70 -0.37
N THR A 201 -14.00 -3.02 -0.24
CA THR A 201 -14.74 -3.85 0.71
C THR A 201 -13.79 -4.63 1.61
N GLY A 202 -14.09 -4.67 2.91
CA GLY A 202 -13.37 -5.47 3.90
C GLY A 202 -14.04 -6.81 4.19
N ASN A 203 -13.45 -7.60 5.10
CA ASN A 203 -13.95 -8.91 5.53
C ASN A 203 -14.17 -9.91 4.37
N ALA A 204 -13.34 -9.80 3.34
CA ALA A 204 -13.48 -10.56 2.10
C ALA A 204 -12.69 -11.87 2.09
N GLY A 205 -12.25 -12.37 3.25
CA GLY A 205 -11.41 -13.58 3.35
C GLY A 205 -12.00 -14.80 2.65
N LYS A 206 -13.33 -15.00 2.75
CA LYS A 206 -14.02 -16.10 2.03
C LYS A 206 -13.89 -15.96 0.52
N ILE A 207 -14.12 -14.76 0.00
CA ILE A 207 -14.02 -14.48 -1.44
C ILE A 207 -12.57 -14.66 -1.91
N ILE A 208 -11.59 -14.23 -1.11
CA ILE A 208 -10.17 -14.41 -1.41
C ILE A 208 -9.80 -15.89 -1.51
N GLU A 209 -10.26 -16.72 -0.57
CA GLU A 209 -10.02 -18.17 -0.62
C GLU A 209 -10.72 -18.85 -1.81
N GLU A 210 -11.92 -18.41 -2.17
CA GLU A 210 -12.61 -18.88 -3.39
C GLU A 210 -11.84 -18.52 -4.66
N ILE A 211 -11.34 -17.28 -4.74
CA ILE A 211 -10.50 -16.80 -5.85
C ILE A 211 -9.20 -17.60 -5.92
N ARG A 212 -8.57 -17.89 -4.76
CA ARG A 212 -7.34 -18.68 -4.68
C ARG A 212 -7.57 -20.13 -5.13
N THR A 213 -8.62 -20.78 -4.65
CA THR A 213 -8.91 -22.18 -4.98
C THR A 213 -9.14 -22.36 -6.49
N ARG A 214 -9.88 -21.44 -7.12
CA ARG A 214 -10.14 -21.51 -8.57
C ARG A 214 -8.89 -21.28 -9.41
N ARG A 215 -7.96 -20.48 -8.91
CA ARG A 215 -6.67 -20.28 -9.55
C ARG A 215 -5.92 -21.59 -9.73
N ASP A 216 -5.98 -22.44 -8.70
CA ASP A 216 -5.30 -23.73 -8.69
C ASP A 216 -5.97 -24.74 -9.64
N GLU A 217 -7.26 -24.56 -9.97
CA GLU A 217 -7.97 -25.35 -10.98
C GLU A 217 -7.49 -25.05 -12.41
N GLY A 218 -6.89 -23.87 -12.62
CA GLY A 218 -6.32 -23.42 -13.90
C GLY A 218 -7.35 -22.80 -14.85
N GLY A 219 -6.86 -21.95 -15.77
CA GLY A 219 -7.68 -21.27 -16.75
C GLY A 219 -6.89 -20.86 -18.00
N ASP A 220 -7.62 -20.34 -19.00
CA ASP A 220 -7.06 -19.99 -20.30
C ASP A 220 -6.03 -18.85 -20.19
N TYR A 221 -6.28 -17.86 -19.32
CA TYR A 221 -5.38 -16.71 -19.13
C TYR A 221 -4.05 -17.11 -18.50
N GLU A 222 -4.06 -18.07 -17.58
CA GLU A 222 -2.89 -18.60 -16.90
C GLU A 222 -2.01 -19.38 -17.88
N LEU A 223 -2.63 -20.20 -18.72
CA LEU A 223 -1.95 -20.94 -19.78
C LEU A 223 -1.35 -19.99 -20.81
N LEU A 224 -2.06 -18.94 -21.20
CA LEU A 224 -1.54 -17.91 -22.12
C LEU A 224 -0.31 -17.23 -21.52
N PHE A 225 -0.34 -16.88 -20.23
CA PHE A 225 0.79 -16.24 -19.58
C PHE A 225 2.01 -17.16 -19.48
N ALA A 226 1.80 -18.42 -19.08
CA ALA A 226 2.85 -19.43 -19.03
C ALA A 226 3.48 -19.66 -20.41
N SER A 227 2.64 -19.83 -21.44
CA SER A 227 3.06 -20.03 -22.84
C SER A 227 3.83 -18.83 -23.38
N PHE A 228 3.37 -17.61 -23.05
CA PHE A 228 4.09 -16.38 -23.40
C PHE A 228 5.49 -16.38 -22.81
N CYS A 229 5.63 -16.63 -21.50
CA CYS A 229 6.94 -16.69 -20.82
C CYS A 229 7.85 -17.77 -21.39
N GLU A 230 7.31 -18.94 -21.74
CA GLU A 230 8.09 -20.01 -22.37
C GLU A 230 8.57 -19.60 -23.76
N SER A 231 7.69 -19.02 -24.59
CA SER A 231 7.99 -18.67 -25.98
C SER A 231 9.07 -17.59 -26.13
N ILE A 232 9.13 -16.63 -25.21
CA ILE A 232 10.13 -15.55 -25.24
C ILE A 232 11.43 -15.93 -24.53
N SER A 233 11.44 -17.05 -23.79
CA SER A 233 12.60 -17.46 -23.02
C SER A 233 13.71 -18.01 -23.93
N ILE A 234 14.95 -17.58 -23.67
CA ILE A 234 16.15 -18.05 -24.38
C ILE A 234 17.01 -18.75 -23.35
N LYS A 235 17.15 -20.08 -23.47
CA LYS A 235 17.84 -20.93 -22.48
C LYS A 235 19.27 -20.48 -22.21
N GLU A 236 19.98 -20.04 -23.24
CA GLU A 236 21.35 -19.56 -23.16
C GLU A 236 21.48 -18.22 -22.42
N ARG A 237 20.37 -17.49 -22.20
CA ARG A 237 20.32 -16.22 -21.47
C ARG A 237 19.72 -16.36 -20.07
N GLU A 238 19.44 -17.58 -19.61
CA GLU A 238 18.89 -17.81 -18.28
C GLU A 238 19.90 -17.38 -17.20
N ASN A 239 19.43 -16.52 -16.29
CA ASN A 239 20.21 -16.06 -15.16
C ASN A 239 19.31 -15.93 -13.94
N ASP A 240 19.25 -17.01 -13.15
CA ASP A 240 18.39 -17.09 -11.97
C ASP A 240 18.70 -16.03 -10.91
N LYS A 241 19.98 -15.63 -10.77
CA LYS A 241 20.37 -14.60 -9.81
C LYS A 241 19.79 -13.25 -10.20
N LEU A 242 19.94 -12.86 -11.46
CA LEU A 242 19.39 -11.61 -11.98
C LEU A 242 17.86 -11.64 -11.98
N GLN A 243 17.25 -12.77 -12.33
CA GLN A 243 15.81 -12.93 -12.29
C GLN A 243 15.27 -12.79 -10.85
N LYS A 244 15.94 -13.36 -9.83
CA LYS A 244 15.55 -13.19 -8.42
C LYS A 244 15.73 -11.76 -7.92
N GLN A 245 16.69 -11.01 -8.48
CA GLN A 245 16.87 -9.60 -8.16
C GLN A 245 15.75 -8.73 -8.76
N ASN A 246 15.40 -8.96 -10.03
CA ASN A 246 14.37 -8.17 -10.73
C ASN A 246 12.94 -8.63 -10.40
N LEU A 247 12.76 -9.89 -10.04
CA LEU A 247 11.49 -10.50 -9.65
C LEU A 247 11.67 -11.26 -8.32
N PRO A 248 11.59 -10.53 -7.18
CA PRO A 248 11.76 -11.12 -5.86
C PRO A 248 10.78 -12.26 -5.57
N LEU A 249 11.24 -13.28 -4.82
CA LEU A 249 10.48 -14.51 -4.56
C LEU A 249 9.10 -14.26 -3.92
N ARG A 250 8.98 -13.25 -3.05
CA ARG A 250 7.72 -12.95 -2.35
C ARG A 250 6.54 -12.68 -3.29
N TYR A 251 6.80 -12.11 -4.47
CA TYR A 251 5.73 -11.82 -5.44
C TYR A 251 5.36 -13.05 -6.26
N ARG A 252 6.26 -14.04 -6.35
CA ARG A 252 6.08 -15.21 -7.21
C ARG A 252 4.98 -16.14 -6.71
N GLU A 253 4.68 -16.11 -5.42
CA GLU A 253 3.53 -16.80 -4.81
C GLU A 253 2.19 -16.31 -5.41
N ASP A 254 2.13 -15.04 -5.81
CA ASP A 254 0.98 -14.47 -6.48
C ASP A 254 1.09 -14.55 -8.02
N MET A 255 1.95 -15.41 -8.59
CA MET A 255 2.20 -15.49 -10.05
C MET A 255 2.13 -16.92 -10.61
N VAL A 256 1.22 -17.15 -11.55
CA VAL A 256 0.85 -18.50 -12.06
C VAL A 256 1.99 -19.21 -12.78
N GLU A 257 2.84 -18.46 -13.48
CA GLU A 257 3.97 -19.00 -14.25
C GLU A 257 5.05 -19.69 -13.37
N PHE A 258 5.04 -19.44 -12.05
CA PHE A 258 5.94 -20.08 -11.10
C PHE A 258 5.35 -21.32 -10.43
N HIS A 259 4.04 -21.54 -10.51
CA HIS A 259 3.35 -22.68 -9.89
C HIS A 259 3.41 -23.94 -10.77
N GLN A 260 3.40 -23.78 -12.10
CA GLN A 260 3.43 -24.93 -13.03
C GLN A 260 4.81 -25.59 -13.12
N LYS A 261 5.91 -24.86 -12.85
CA LYS A 261 7.27 -25.43 -12.91
C LYS A 261 7.63 -26.29 -11.69
N THR A 262 6.95 -26.12 -10.56
CA THR A 262 7.23 -26.91 -9.34
C THR A 262 6.86 -28.38 -9.47
N ASP A 263 5.89 -28.74 -10.32
CA ASP A 263 5.52 -30.15 -10.53
C ASP A 263 6.51 -30.88 -11.45
N ASN A 264 7.04 -30.20 -12.48
CA ASN A 264 8.08 -30.76 -13.33
C ASN A 264 9.44 -30.85 -12.62
N CYS A 265 9.73 -29.99 -11.65
CA CYS A 265 10.95 -30.08 -10.85
C CYS A 265 10.87 -31.21 -9.80
N ARG A 266 9.71 -31.43 -9.18
CA ARG A 266 9.49 -32.56 -8.26
C ARG A 266 9.54 -33.92 -8.98
N GLN A 267 9.06 -34.01 -10.22
CA GLN A 267 9.14 -35.25 -11.00
C GLN A 267 10.54 -35.57 -11.51
N LYS A 268 11.43 -34.58 -11.66
CA LYS A 268 12.84 -34.82 -11.99
C LYS A 268 13.65 -35.34 -10.80
N CYS A 269 13.40 -34.84 -9.59
CA CYS A 269 14.08 -35.32 -8.39
C CYS A 269 13.72 -36.77 -8.01
N VAL A 270 12.54 -37.29 -8.39
CA VAL A 270 12.16 -38.69 -8.12
C VAL A 270 12.71 -39.67 -9.16
N LYS A 271 13.14 -39.19 -10.35
CA LYS A 271 13.66 -40.04 -11.42
C LYS A 271 15.18 -40.18 -11.44
N GLU A 272 15.90 -39.45 -10.59
CA GLU A 272 17.36 -39.56 -10.45
C GLU A 272 17.80 -40.48 -9.30
N ASP A 273 16.84 -41.02 -8.53
CA ASP A 273 17.08 -41.96 -7.42
C ASP A 273 16.61 -43.41 -7.68
N ASN A 274 16.51 -43.84 -8.95
CA ASN A 274 16.34 -45.26 -9.33
C ASN A 274 17.34 -45.69 -10.39
#